data_AF-A0A382ZWQ3-F1
#
_entry.id   AF-A0A382ZWQ3-F1
#
_cell.length_a   1.000
_cell.length_b   1.000
_cell.length_c   1.000
_cell.angle_alpha   90.00
_cell.angle_beta   90.00
_cell.angle_gamma   90.00
#
_symmetry.space_group_name_H-M   'P 1'
#
loop_
_entity.id
_entity.type
_entity.pdbx_description
1 polymer ?
#
loop_
_entity_poly.entity_id
_entity_poly.type
_entity_poly.pdbx_seq_one_letter_code
_entity_poly.pdbx_strand_id
1 'polypeptide(L)'
;MKPRKITLLTRELIIGFIEGKLSKSDAQIVEELINSSDRDFTKFSTLYNSYKEMQDVKLEKTPATLIKKAKEILYDDFYPRGKERVPEFPPSQSVRQVADRADLPFGESDIKPL
;
A
#
# COMPACT_ATOMS: atom_id res chain seq x y z
N MET A 1 28.76 -10.12 -7.94
CA MET A 1 27.51 -10.69 -8.48
C MET A 1 27.81 -11.34 -9.82
N LYS A 2 27.29 -12.55 -10.11
CA LYS A 2 27.39 -13.13 -11.46
C LYS A 2 26.46 -12.37 -12.41
N PRO A 3 26.89 -12.04 -13.64
CA PRO A 3 26.00 -11.43 -14.62
C PRO A 3 24.85 -12.39 -14.92
N ARG A 4 23.61 -11.89 -14.86
CA ARG A 4 22.44 -12.67 -15.27
C ARG A 4 22.52 -12.84 -16.78
N LYS A 5 22.40 -14.08 -17.27
CA LYS A 5 22.31 -14.34 -18.71
C LYS A 5 20.91 -13.94 -19.17
N ILE A 6 20.77 -12.75 -19.74
CA ILE A 6 19.54 -12.30 -20.38
C ILE A 6 19.53 -12.92 -21.78
N THR A 7 18.61 -13.85 -22.02
CA THR A 7 18.45 -14.53 -23.31
C THR A 7 17.12 -14.22 -23.98
N LEU A 8 16.20 -13.59 -23.25
CA LEU A 8 14.85 -13.27 -23.70
C LEU A 8 14.49 -11.86 -23.25
N LEU A 9 13.91 -11.09 -24.18
CA LEU A 9 13.41 -9.76 -23.90
C LEU A 9 12.02 -9.82 -23.25
N THR A 10 12.00 -9.82 -21.91
CA THR A 10 10.78 -9.77 -21.09
C THR A 10 10.23 -8.35 -20.95
N ARG A 11 8.94 -8.19 -20.61
CA ARG A 11 8.31 -6.86 -20.45
C ARG A 11 8.95 -6.04 -19.35
N GLU A 12 9.34 -6.67 -18.25
CA GLU A 12 9.95 -6.04 -17.08
C GLU A 12 11.32 -5.44 -17.42
N LEU A 13 12.11 -6.13 -18.25
CA LEU A 13 13.39 -5.63 -18.76
C LEU A 13 13.19 -4.45 -19.71
N ILE A 14 12.19 -4.53 -20.60
CA ILE A 14 11.84 -3.41 -21.48
C ILE A 14 11.43 -2.19 -20.65
N ILE A 15 10.56 -2.35 -19.66
CA ILE A 15 10.12 -1.26 -18.78
C ILE A 15 11.31 -0.69 -18.02
N GLY A 16 12.14 -1.53 -17.40
CA GLY A 16 13.33 -1.09 -16.69
C GLY A 16 14.32 -0.32 -17.59
N PHE A 17 14.44 -0.73 -18.85
CA PHE A 17 15.26 -0.04 -19.87
C PHE A 17 14.68 1.33 -20.21
N ILE A 18 13.37 1.42 -20.47
CA ILE A 18 12.66 2.68 -20.75
C ILE A 18 12.77 3.65 -19.58
N GLU A 19 12.65 3.15 -18.35
CA GLU A 19 12.75 3.94 -17.13
C GLU A 19 14.20 4.31 -16.74
N GLY A 20 15.21 3.76 -17.43
CA GLY A 20 16.63 3.98 -17.11
C GLY A 20 17.07 3.37 -15.77
N LYS A 21 16.34 2.38 -15.24
CA LYS A 21 16.61 1.72 -13.95
C LYS A 21 17.49 0.48 -14.05
N LEU A 22 17.87 0.08 -15.27
CA LEU A 22 18.77 -1.04 -15.48
C LEU A 22 20.23 -0.66 -15.20
N SER A 23 21.03 -1.65 -14.83
CA SER A 23 22.49 -1.50 -14.81
C SER A 23 23.00 -1.27 -16.23
N LYS A 24 24.16 -0.62 -16.38
CA LYS A 24 24.75 -0.34 -17.71
C LYS A 24 24.94 -1.61 -18.55
N SER A 25 25.34 -2.71 -17.93
CA SER A 25 25.51 -4.00 -18.62
C SER A 25 24.18 -4.59 -19.08
N ASP A 26 23.14 -4.54 -18.24
CA ASP A 26 21.83 -5.08 -18.61
C ASP A 26 21.16 -4.23 -19.69
N ALA A 27 21.34 -2.91 -19.63
CA ALA A 27 20.85 -1.99 -20.64
C ALA A 27 21.47 -2.26 -22.02
N GLN A 28 22.79 -2.49 -22.09
CA GLN A 28 23.45 -2.87 -23.34
C GLN A 28 22.92 -4.18 -23.92
N ILE A 29 22.73 -5.21 -23.08
CA ILE A 29 22.19 -6.50 -23.56
C ILE A 29 20.74 -6.33 -24.07
N VAL A 30 19.93 -5.51 -23.39
CA VAL A 30 18.56 -5.20 -23.84
C VAL A 30 18.57 -4.46 -25.17
N GLU A 31 19.44 -3.47 -25.33
CA GLU A 31 19.61 -2.72 -26.59
C GLU A 31 20.03 -3.64 -27.74
N GLU A 32 20.99 -4.54 -27.51
CA GLU A 32 21.40 -5.55 -28.49
C GLU A 32 20.24 -6.46 -28.88
N LEU A 33 19.45 -6.94 -27.91
CA LEU A 33 18.29 -7.80 -28.18
C LEU A 33 17.20 -7.07 -29.00
N ILE A 34 16.92 -5.81 -28.69
CA ILE A 34 15.98 -4.97 -29.45
C ILE A 34 16.43 -4.83 -30.90
N ASN A 35 17.72 -4.57 -31.13
CA ASN A 35 18.29 -4.37 -32.46
C ASN A 35 18.49 -5.68 -33.25
N SER A 36 18.48 -6.83 -32.57
CA SER A 36 18.73 -8.13 -33.19
C SER A 36 17.53 -8.73 -33.93
N SER A 37 16.30 -8.26 -33.68
CA SER A 37 15.07 -8.96 -34.07
C SER A 37 13.88 -8.01 -34.19
N ASP A 38 13.21 -8.00 -35.36
CA ASP A 38 12.00 -7.22 -35.60
C ASP A 38 10.89 -7.54 -34.58
N ARG A 39 10.82 -8.79 -34.12
CA ARG A 39 9.86 -9.22 -33.09
C ARG A 39 10.10 -8.48 -31.78
N ASP A 40 11.35 -8.35 -31.38
CA ASP A 40 11.71 -7.75 -30.10
C ASP A 40 11.67 -6.22 -30.20
N PHE A 41 12.05 -5.65 -31.34
CA PHE A 41 11.79 -4.25 -31.67
C PHE A 41 10.29 -3.91 -31.62
N THR A 42 9.42 -4.77 -32.16
CA THR A 42 7.95 -4.55 -32.12
C THR A 42 7.42 -4.57 -30.69
N LYS A 43 7.89 -5.49 -29.84
CA LYS A 43 7.53 -5.50 -28.40
C LYS A 43 7.99 -4.23 -27.70
N PHE A 44 9.23 -3.82 -27.93
CA PHE A 44 9.80 -2.60 -27.36
C PHE A 44 9.00 -1.37 -27.77
N SER A 45 8.80 -1.16 -29.08
CA SER A 45 8.08 0.01 -29.61
C SER A 45 6.64 0.08 -29.10
N THR A 46 5.93 -1.05 -29.03
CA THR A 46 4.56 -1.10 -28.48
C THR A 46 4.52 -0.64 -27.02
N LEU A 47 5.43 -1.15 -26.19
CA LEU A 47 5.51 -0.78 -24.77
C LEU A 47 5.98 0.66 -24.59
N TYR A 48 6.96 1.11 -25.37
CA TYR A 48 7.47 2.47 -25.33
C TYR A 48 6.38 3.50 -25.66
N ASN A 49 5.61 3.26 -26.72
CA ASN A 49 4.50 4.12 -27.10
C ASN A 49 3.43 4.17 -26.02
N SER A 50 3.01 3.01 -25.51
CA SER A 50 2.04 2.92 -24.41
C SER A 50 2.52 3.67 -23.15
N TYR A 51 3.80 3.54 -22.83
CA TYR A 51 4.43 4.23 -21.70
C TYR A 51 4.47 5.75 -21.91
N LYS A 52 4.75 6.21 -23.13
CA LYS A 52 4.74 7.63 -23.48
C LYS A 52 3.35 8.24 -23.43
N GLU A 53 2.37 7.54 -24.00
CA GLU A 53 0.97 7.94 -23.88
C GLU A 53 0.58 8.12 -22.41
N MET A 54 0.93 7.16 -21.54
CA MET A 54 0.68 7.28 -20.10
C MET A 54 1.41 8.44 -19.42
N GLN A 55 2.65 8.77 -19.82
CA GLN A 55 3.37 9.93 -19.28
C GLN A 55 2.67 11.25 -19.62
N ASP A 56 2.07 11.32 -20.81
CA ASP A 56 1.39 12.52 -21.28
C ASP A 56 -0.06 12.64 -20.75
N VAL A 57 -0.61 11.56 -20.17
CA VAL A 57 -1.91 11.62 -19.49
C VAL A 57 -1.81 12.45 -18.20
N LYS A 58 -2.46 13.61 -18.22
CA LYS A 58 -2.81 14.33 -16.99
C LYS A 58 -3.95 13.59 -16.29
N LEU A 59 -3.61 12.81 -15.28
CA LEU A 59 -4.61 12.15 -14.44
C LEU A 59 -5.36 13.20 -13.61
N GLU A 60 -6.69 13.26 -13.76
CA GLU A 60 -7.55 14.15 -12.96
C GLU A 60 -7.52 13.85 -11.46
N LYS A 61 -7.14 12.61 -11.09
CA LYS A 61 -7.08 12.15 -9.71
C LYS A 61 -5.68 11.64 -9.42
N THR A 62 -5.05 12.18 -8.38
CA THR A 62 -3.76 11.68 -7.92
C THR A 62 -3.95 10.42 -7.06
N PRO A 63 -2.92 9.57 -6.90
CA PRO A 63 -2.98 8.42 -6.00
C PRO A 63 -3.43 8.81 -4.58
N ALA A 64 -3.00 9.98 -4.08
CA ALA A 64 -3.43 10.50 -2.79
C ALA A 64 -4.94 10.79 -2.73
N THR A 65 -5.51 11.35 -3.80
CA THR A 65 -6.96 11.60 -3.89
C THR A 65 -7.75 10.29 -3.91
N LEU A 66 -7.22 9.26 -4.58
CA LEU A 66 -7.83 7.93 -4.62
C LEU A 66 -7.75 7.23 -3.26
N ILE A 67 -6.60 7.31 -2.57
CA ILE A 67 -6.44 6.77 -1.21
C ILE A 67 -7.39 7.46 -0.23
N LYS A 68 -7.54 8.78 -0.32
CA LYS A 68 -8.48 9.54 0.54
C LYS A 68 -9.92 9.07 0.31
N LYS A 69 -10.36 8.94 -0.95
CA LYS A 69 -11.70 8.43 -1.27
C LYS A 69 -11.92 6.99 -0.79
N ALA A 70 -10.94 6.12 -0.95
CA ALA A 70 -11.03 4.74 -0.47
C ALA A 70 -11.18 4.69 1.06
N LYS A 71 -10.43 5.53 1.78
CA LYS A 71 -10.57 5.66 3.24
C LYS A 71 -11.93 6.21 3.66
N GLU A 72 -12.46 7.20 2.94
CA GLU A 72 -13.80 7.75 3.19
C GLU A 72 -14.90 6.70 2.99
N ILE A 73 -14.84 5.93 1.91
CA ILE A 73 -15.79 4.83 1.64
C ILE A 73 -15.72 3.78 2.76
N LEU A 74 -14.52 3.32 3.12
CA LEU A 74 -14.35 2.37 4.23
C LEU A 74 -14.88 2.94 5.54
N TYR A 75 -14.61 4.21 5.84
CA TYR A 75 -15.10 4.84 7.07
C TYR A 75 -16.64 4.93 7.09
N ASP A 76 -17.27 5.31 5.98
CA ASP A 76 -18.73 5.37 5.87
C ASP A 76 -19.38 3.97 5.96
N ASP A 77 -18.71 2.90 5.50
CA ASP A 77 -19.17 1.51 5.65
C ASP A 77 -19.13 1.04 7.12
N PHE A 78 -18.11 1.43 7.89
CA PHE A 78 -17.97 1.05 9.32
C PHE A 78 -18.76 1.97 10.26
N TYR A 79 -18.96 3.23 9.88
CA TYR A 79 -19.64 4.26 10.67
C TYR A 79 -20.61 5.06 9.80
N PRO A 80 -21.74 4.47 9.39
CA PRO A 80 -22.71 5.16 8.56
C PRO A 80 -23.21 6.41 9.29
N ARG A 81 -22.99 7.58 8.68
CA ARG A 81 -23.53 8.85 9.17
C ARG A 81 -25.05 8.76 9.18
N GLY A 82 -25.61 8.61 10.39
CA GLY A 82 -27.04 8.38 10.60
C GLY A 82 -27.38 7.57 11.86
N LYS A 83 -26.41 6.96 12.55
CA LYS A 83 -26.64 6.38 13.88
C LYS A 83 -25.99 7.26 14.95
N GLU A 84 -26.68 8.33 15.31
CA GLU A 84 -26.49 9.00 16.59
C GLU A 84 -26.82 7.97 17.69
N ARG A 85 -25.82 7.22 18.14
CA ARG A 85 -25.95 6.46 19.39
C ARG A 85 -25.84 7.48 20.50
N VAL A 86 -26.96 8.08 20.87
CA VAL A 86 -27.09 8.74 22.17
C VAL A 86 -26.70 7.69 23.21
N PRO A 87 -25.62 7.88 23.99
CA PRO A 87 -25.35 6.97 25.07
C PRO A 87 -26.49 7.14 26.07
N GLU A 88 -27.33 6.11 26.23
CA GLU A 88 -28.26 6.03 27.35
C GLU A 88 -27.43 5.85 28.63
N PHE A 89 -26.86 6.94 29.13
CA PHE A 89 -26.44 6.97 30.52
C PHE A 89 -27.72 6.97 31.36
N PRO A 90 -27.94 5.98 32.24
CA PRO A 90 -29.01 6.07 33.21
C PRO A 90 -28.80 7.35 34.04
N PRO A 91 -29.87 8.09 34.38
CA PRO A 91 -29.76 9.36 35.08
C PRO A 91 -29.00 9.17 36.40
N SER A 92 -27.82 9.78 36.45
CA SER A 92 -26.97 10.09 37.61
C SER A 92 -27.43 9.51 38.95
N GLN A 93 -26.92 8.33 39.32
CA GLN A 93 -26.77 8.02 40.74
C GLN A 93 -25.63 8.89 41.29
N SER A 94 -26.01 9.82 42.16
CA SER A 94 -25.15 10.75 42.89
C SER A 94 -23.94 10.06 43.55
N VAL A 95 -22.76 10.68 43.41
CA VAL A 95 -21.41 10.24 43.84
C VAL A 95 -21.23 10.20 45.37
N ARG A 96 -22.20 9.73 46.14
CA ARG A 96 -22.11 9.64 47.60
C ARG A 96 -22.76 8.36 48.11
N GLN A 97 -22.10 7.22 47.96
CA GLN A 97 -22.39 6.03 48.79
C GLN A 97 -21.42 4.83 48.69
N VAL A 98 -20.21 4.98 48.15
CA VAL A 98 -19.23 3.87 48.09
C VAL A 98 -18.11 3.98 49.15
N ALA A 99 -18.32 4.77 50.22
CA ALA A 99 -17.33 4.93 51.29
C ALA A 99 -17.41 3.85 52.40
N ASP A 100 -18.46 3.04 52.46
CA ASP A 100 -18.74 2.21 53.66
C ASP A 100 -18.67 0.70 53.43
N ARG A 101 -17.78 0.20 52.57
CA ARG A 101 -17.41 -1.23 52.57
C ARG A 101 -15.93 -1.45 52.29
N ALA A 102 -15.09 -0.88 53.14
CA ALA A 102 -13.74 -1.40 53.35
C ALA A 102 -13.83 -2.53 54.39
N ASP A 103 -14.16 -3.74 53.94
CA ASP A 103 -13.87 -4.97 54.67
C ASP A 103 -13.38 -6.04 53.67
N LEU A 104 -12.07 -6.23 53.75
CA LEU A 104 -11.13 -7.25 53.23
C LEU A 104 -11.70 -8.70 53.09
N PRO A 105 -11.07 -9.65 52.33
CA PRO A 105 -9.63 -9.91 52.42
C PRO A 105 -8.85 -10.36 51.18
N PHE A 106 -7.53 -10.20 51.36
CA PHE A 106 -6.38 -10.65 50.61
C PHE A 106 -6.51 -12.03 49.95
N GLY A 107 -6.06 -12.11 48.70
CA GLY A 107 -5.67 -13.35 48.02
C GLY A 107 -4.29 -13.13 47.40
N GLU A 108 -3.31 -13.88 47.89
CA GLU A 108 -1.88 -13.81 47.59
C GLU A 108 -1.59 -13.92 46.09
N SER A 109 -0.87 -12.95 45.54
CA SER A 109 -0.24 -13.10 44.21
C SER A 109 1.14 -13.69 44.40
N ASP A 110 1.33 -14.95 44.01
CA ASP A 110 2.63 -15.58 43.83
C ASP A 110 3.43 -14.83 42.75
N ILE A 111 4.27 -13.89 43.19
CA ILE A 111 5.31 -13.29 42.35
C ILE A 111 6.62 -13.96 42.77
N LYS A 112 7.20 -14.78 41.89
CA LYS A 112 8.64 -15.08 41.91
C LYS A 112 9.34 -14.25 40.83
N PRO A 113 10.22 -13.31 41.19
CA PRO A 113 11.26 -12.85 40.28
C PRO A 113 12.51 -13.74 40.41
N LEU A 114 13.20 -13.87 39.27
CA LEU A 114 14.50 -14.51 38.97
C LEU A 114 15.30 -15.12 40.15
#